data_AF-A0AAN5CKY2-F1
#
_entry.id   AF-A0AAN5CKY2-F1
#
_cell.length_a   1.000
_cell.length_b   1.000
_cell.length_c   1.000
_cell.angle_alpha   90.00
_cell.angle_beta   90.00
_cell.angle_gamma   90.00
#
_symmetry.space_group_name_H-M   'P 1'
#
loop_
_entity.id
_entity.type
_entity.pdbx_description
1 polymer ?
#
loop_
_entity_poly.entity_id
_entity_poly.type
_entity_poly.pdbx_seq_one_letter_code
_entity_poly.pdbx_strand_id
1 'polypeptide(L)'
;HIIIASAGIISMTTMEWNRKVKKRMAHRSLFLLMEMHSFWTFLLCLTTLYHKSATLYAHLTMRDHSELLADAITCSIRRGAVIVSVYGSIFSQMAMALERYHASQNLATY
;
A
#
# COMPACT_ATOMS: atom_id res chain seq x y z
N HIS A 1 -2.01 -14.89 1.62
CA HIS A 1 -2.29 -13.46 1.37
C HIS A 1 -2.66 -12.66 2.62
N ILE A 2 -3.54 -13.13 3.52
CA ILE A 2 -3.84 -12.45 4.80
C ILE A 2 -2.56 -12.24 5.65
N ILE A 3 -1.73 -13.28 5.75
CA ILE A 3 -0.43 -13.21 6.46
C ILE A 3 0.51 -12.16 5.84
N ILE A 4 0.53 -12.05 4.51
CA ILE A 4 1.39 -11.10 3.80
C ILE A 4 0.89 -9.66 4.02
N ALA A 5 -0.43 -9.44 3.94
CA ALA A 5 -1.03 -8.12 4.18
C ALA A 5 -0.83 -7.64 5.63
N SER A 6 -0.99 -8.54 6.60
CA SER A 6 -0.73 -8.23 8.02
C SER A 6 0.75 -7.99 8.30
N ALA A 7 1.66 -8.81 7.74
CA ALA A 7 3.10 -8.56 7.81
C ALA A 7 3.48 -7.21 7.18
N GLY A 8 2.85 -6.83 6.07
CA GLY A 8 3.04 -5.52 5.42
C GLY A 8 2.66 -4.35 6.34
N ILE A 9 1.50 -4.43 7.01
CA ILE A 9 1.05 -3.40 7.96
C ILE A 9 2.01 -3.29 9.16
N ILE A 10 2.45 -4.42 9.71
CA ILE A 10 3.41 -4.46 10.82
C ILE A 10 4.76 -3.88 10.40
N SER A 11 5.24 -4.22 9.20
CA SER A 11 6.50 -3.67 8.66
C SER A 11 6.42 -2.15 8.47
N MET A 12 5.32 -1.63 7.93
CA MET A 12 5.12 -0.19 7.73
C MET A 12 5.11 0.57 9.06
N THR A 13 4.34 0.08 10.03
CA THR A 13 4.24 0.69 11.37
C THR A 13 5.58 0.67 12.13
N THR A 14 6.33 -0.44 12.02
CA THR A 14 7.67 -0.55 12.60
C THR A 14 8.67 0.40 11.93
N MET A 15 8.57 0.58 10.61
CA MET A 15 9.44 1.50 9.87
C MET A 15 9.19 2.96 10.29
N GLU A 16 7.93 3.35 10.44
CA GLU A 16 7.54 4.69 10.93
C GLU A 16 7.98 4.93 12.37
N TRP A 17 7.84 3.92 13.23
CA TRP A 17 8.36 3.98 14.59
C TRP A 17 9.88 4.21 14.62
N ASN A 18 10.62 3.41 13.85
CA ASN A 18 12.07 3.56 13.74
C ASN A 18 12.50 4.89 13.12
N ARG A 19 11.70 5.48 12.22
CA ARG A 19 11.96 6.83 11.67
C ARG A 19 11.86 7.91 12.74
N LYS A 20 10.82 7.89 13.58
CA LYS A 20 10.65 8.84 14.69
C LYS A 20 11.81 8.78 15.67
N VAL A 21 12.31 7.57 15.95
CA VAL A 21 13.44 7.37 16.86
C VAL A 21 14.77 7.83 16.24
N LYS A 22 15.02 7.56 14.96
CA LYS A 22 16.37 7.74 14.35
C LYS A 22 16.63 9.09 13.67
N LYS A 23 15.71 10.06 13.67
CA LYS A 23 15.88 11.41 13.03
C LYS A 23 16.74 11.36 11.75
N ARG A 24 16.40 10.50 10.78
CA ARG A 24 17.22 10.39 9.55
C ARG A 24 17.05 11.66 8.73
N MET A 25 18.16 12.33 8.45
CA MET A 25 18.29 13.49 7.57
C MET A 25 18.11 13.10 6.09
N ALA A 26 16.92 12.65 5.72
CA ALA A 26 16.54 12.56 4.32
C ALA A 26 16.02 13.92 3.85
N HIS A 27 16.30 14.28 2.60
CA HIS A 27 15.77 15.48 1.95
C HIS A 27 14.23 15.51 2.09
N ARG A 28 13.65 16.69 2.36
CA ARG A 28 12.22 16.84 2.69
C ARG A 28 11.29 16.29 1.59
N SER A 29 11.71 16.36 0.33
CA SER A 29 11.02 15.79 -0.84
C SER A 29 10.98 14.26 -0.81
N LEU A 30 12.13 13.60 -0.60
CA LEU A 30 12.22 12.15 -0.50
C LEU A 30 11.39 11.61 0.69
N PHE A 31 11.34 12.37 1.78
CA PHE A 31 10.48 12.03 2.92
C PHE A 31 9.00 11.99 2.53
N LEU A 32 8.50 13.01 1.84
CA LEU A 32 7.10 13.07 1.39
C LEU A 32 6.77 11.95 0.39
N LEU A 33 7.68 11.62 -0.52
CA LEU A 33 7.48 10.50 -1.44
C LEU A 33 7.39 9.15 -0.71
N MET A 34 8.22 8.92 0.32
CA MET A 34 8.17 7.71 1.13
C MET A 34 6.86 7.60 1.92
N GLU A 35 6.34 8.71 2.46
CA GLU A 35 5.02 8.74 3.10
C GLU A 35 3.91 8.38 2.11
N MET A 36 3.93 8.99 0.90
CA MET A 36 2.93 8.70 -0.13
C MET A 36 2.99 7.24 -0.58
N HIS A 37 4.18 6.69 -0.80
CA HIS A 37 4.35 5.28 -1.12
C HIS A 37 3.85 4.36 -0.01
N SER A 38 4.16 4.70 1.24
CA SER A 38 3.72 3.95 2.43
C SER A 38 2.20 4.00 2.56
N PHE A 39 1.58 5.14 2.31
CA PHE A 39 0.12 5.30 2.29
C PHE A 39 -0.54 4.41 1.23
N TRP A 40 -0.05 4.43 -0.02
CA TRP A 40 -0.59 3.58 -1.08
C TRP A 40 -0.43 2.08 -0.79
N THR A 41 0.72 1.69 -0.25
CA THR A 41 1.01 0.31 0.14
C THR A 41 0.10 -0.15 1.28
N PHE A 42 -0.10 0.71 2.28
CA PHE A 42 -1.01 0.43 3.39
C PHE A 42 -2.46 0.25 2.91
N LEU A 43 -2.92 1.11 2.00
CA LEU A 43 -4.26 1.05 1.42
C LEU A 43 -4.45 -0.22 0.57
N LEU A 44 -3.42 -0.65 -0.17
CA LEU A 44 -3.40 -1.93 -0.89
C LEU A 44 -3.49 -3.12 0.07
N CYS A 45 -2.75 -3.08 1.19
CA CYS A 45 -2.80 -4.14 2.21
C CYS A 45 -4.18 -4.23 2.87
N LEU A 46 -4.78 -3.09 3.25
CA LEU A 46 -6.11 -3.05 3.84
C LEU A 46 -7.20 -3.57 2.90
N THR A 47 -7.20 -3.11 1.65
CA THR A 47 -8.18 -3.56 0.65
C THR A 47 -8.05 -5.06 0.37
N THR A 48 -6.82 -5.57 0.31
CA THR A 48 -6.55 -7.01 0.17
C THR A 48 -7.02 -7.80 1.39
N LEU A 49 -6.75 -7.30 2.59
CA LEU A 49 -7.15 -7.95 3.83
C LEU A 49 -8.68 -8.02 3.93
N TYR A 50 -9.36 -6.89 3.72
CA TYR A 50 -10.82 -6.80 3.72
C TYR A 50 -11.45 -7.72 2.68
N HIS A 51 -10.90 -7.76 1.46
CA HIS A 51 -11.39 -8.67 0.44
C HIS A 51 -11.27 -10.13 0.89
N LYS A 52 -10.11 -10.53 1.38
CA LYS A 52 -9.88 -11.93 1.77
C LYS A 52 -10.65 -12.31 3.03
N SER A 53 -10.84 -11.41 3.99
CA SER A 53 -11.67 -11.65 5.17
C SER A 53 -13.15 -11.78 4.80
N ALA A 54 -13.67 -10.93 3.89
CA ALA A 54 -15.04 -11.03 3.41
C ALA A 54 -15.28 -12.34 2.65
N THR A 55 -14.34 -12.75 1.79
CA THR A 55 -14.41 -14.05 1.10
C THR A 55 -14.29 -15.24 2.06
N LEU A 56 -13.39 -15.16 3.06
CA LEU A 56 -13.26 -16.19 4.08
C LEU A 56 -14.52 -16.30 4.93
N TYR A 57 -15.10 -15.16 5.33
CA TYR A 57 -16.36 -15.11 6.06
C TYR A 57 -17.46 -15.81 5.25
N ALA A 58 -17.65 -15.43 3.99
CA ALA A 58 -18.62 -16.07 3.10
C ALA A 58 -18.41 -17.60 3.02
N HIS A 59 -17.16 -18.08 2.92
CA HIS A 59 -16.88 -19.52 2.91
C HIS A 59 -17.20 -20.22 4.24
N LEU A 60 -17.07 -19.54 5.38
CA LEU A 60 -17.33 -20.11 6.70
C LEU A 60 -18.82 -20.10 7.08
N THR A 61 -19.58 -19.10 6.63
CA THR A 61 -21.02 -18.97 6.90
C THR A 61 -21.91 -19.51 5.78
N MET A 62 -21.33 -20.09 4.73
CA MET A 62 -22.07 -20.58 3.56
C MET A 62 -23.04 -21.72 3.92
N ARG A 63 -24.30 -21.35 4.17
CA ARG A 63 -25.46 -22.26 4.24
C ARG A 63 -26.27 -22.25 2.95
N ASP A 64 -26.09 -21.24 2.09
CA ASP A 64 -26.76 -21.06 0.80
C ASP A 64 -25.86 -20.33 -0.22
N HIS A 65 -25.90 -20.70 -1.50
CA HIS A 65 -24.98 -20.17 -2.55
C HIS A 65 -25.37 -18.80 -3.11
N SER A 66 -26.60 -18.35 -2.83
CA SER A 66 -27.20 -17.13 -3.37
C SER A 66 -26.62 -15.84 -2.77
N GLU A 67 -26.00 -15.91 -1.59
CA GLU A 67 -25.38 -14.75 -0.92
C GLU A 67 -23.98 -14.39 -1.46
N LEU A 68 -23.43 -15.17 -2.39
CA LEU A 68 -22.12 -14.88 -3.00
C LEU A 68 -22.16 -13.72 -4.00
N LEU A 69 -23.36 -13.30 -4.43
CA LEU A 69 -23.57 -12.10 -5.25
C LEU A 69 -23.43 -10.84 -4.39
N ALA A 70 -22.16 -10.49 -4.12
CA ALA A 70 -21.85 -9.16 -3.63
C ALA A 70 -22.38 -8.11 -4.62
N ASP A 71 -23.06 -7.09 -4.09
CA ASP A 71 -23.66 -6.02 -4.88
C ASP A 71 -22.64 -5.40 -5.87
N ALA A 72 -23.10 -5.06 -7.06
CA ALA A 72 -22.25 -4.60 -8.16
C ALA A 72 -21.44 -3.34 -7.77
N ILE A 73 -22.03 -2.51 -6.90
CA ILE A 73 -21.42 -1.31 -6.33
C ILE A 73 -20.25 -1.71 -5.42
N THR A 74 -20.45 -2.67 -4.51
CA THR A 74 -19.40 -3.16 -3.61
C THR A 74 -18.24 -3.79 -4.37
N CYS A 75 -18.53 -4.54 -5.44
CA CYS A 75 -17.51 -5.12 -6.31
C CYS A 75 -16.69 -4.03 -7.03
N SER A 76 -17.36 -3.00 -7.54
CA SER A 76 -16.74 -1.88 -8.26
C SER A 76 -15.84 -1.06 -7.35
N ILE A 77 -16.30 -0.72 -6.14
CA ILE A 77 -15.50 0.01 -5.13
C ILE A 77 -14.26 -0.81 -4.76
N ARG A 78 -14.42 -2.13 -4.53
CA ARG A 78 -13.30 -3.00 -4.14
C ARG A 78 -12.24 -3.08 -5.23
N ARG A 79 -12.64 -3.25 -6.49
CA ARG A 79 -11.72 -3.29 -7.63
C ARG A 79 -11.07 -1.92 -7.87
N GLY A 80 -11.85 -0.85 -7.80
CA GLY A 80 -11.37 0.53 -7.94
C GLY A 80 -10.28 0.86 -6.91
N ALA A 81 -10.49 0.53 -5.64
CA ALA A 81 -9.52 0.79 -4.58
C ALA A 81 -8.19 0.03 -4.80
N VAL A 82 -8.24 -1.21 -5.28
CA VAL A 82 -7.03 -1.97 -5.63
C VAL A 82 -6.30 -1.35 -6.82
N ILE A 83 -7.03 -0.96 -7.87
CA ILE A 83 -6.43 -0.33 -9.06
C ILE A 83 -5.72 0.97 -8.66
N VAL A 84 -6.43 1.86 -7.96
CA VAL A 84 -5.88 3.16 -7.54
C VAL A 84 -4.64 2.99 -6.66
N SER A 85 -4.66 2.05 -5.71
CA SER A 85 -3.51 1.80 -4.83
C SER A 85 -2.29 1.21 -5.57
N VAL A 86 -2.50 0.33 -6.55
CA VAL A 86 -1.41 -0.19 -7.41
C VAL A 86 -0.80 0.94 -8.24
N TYR A 87 -1.62 1.75 -8.92
CA TYR A 87 -1.12 2.88 -9.71
C TYR A 87 -0.38 3.91 -8.84
N GLY A 88 -0.92 4.24 -7.67
CA GLY A 88 -0.25 5.14 -6.71
C GLY A 88 1.08 4.57 -6.21
N SER A 89 1.16 3.27 -5.95
CA SER A 89 2.41 2.59 -5.57
C SER A 89 3.46 2.64 -6.69
N ILE A 90 3.09 2.35 -7.94
CA ILE A 90 4.01 2.40 -9.08
C ILE A 90 4.51 3.83 -9.31
N PHE A 91 3.59 4.80 -9.33
CA PHE A 91 3.92 6.20 -9.55
C PHE A 91 4.87 6.74 -8.47
N SER A 92 4.59 6.44 -7.21
CA SER A 92 5.47 6.85 -6.09
C SER A 92 6.86 6.20 -6.19
N GLN A 93 6.97 4.92 -6.58
CA GLN A 93 8.27 4.28 -6.82
C GLN A 93 9.06 4.94 -7.95
N MET A 94 8.38 5.26 -9.06
CA MET A 94 9.01 5.94 -10.18
C MET A 94 9.50 7.34 -9.78
N ALA A 95 8.70 8.09 -9.03
CA ALA A 95 9.10 9.40 -8.51
C ALA A 95 10.31 9.29 -7.56
N MET A 96 10.37 8.25 -6.71
CA MET A 96 11.52 8.01 -5.82
C MET A 96 12.78 7.65 -6.60
N ALA A 97 12.65 6.90 -7.69
CA ALA A 97 13.76 6.57 -8.58
C ALA A 97 14.28 7.83 -9.31
N LEU A 98 13.39 8.68 -9.80
CA LEU A 98 13.75 9.96 -10.45
C LEU A 98 14.46 10.91 -9.48
N GLU A 99 13.96 11.05 -8.25
CA GLU A 99 14.59 11.88 -7.22
C GLU A 99 16.03 11.42 -6.94
N ARG A 100 16.24 10.10 -6.81
CA ARG A 100 17.57 9.51 -6.59
C ARG A 100 18.47 9.65 -7.81
N TYR A 101 17.93 9.51 -9.02
CA TYR A 101 18.68 9.72 -10.25
C TYR A 101 19.18 11.16 -10.35
N HIS A 102 18.30 12.13 -10.11
CA HIS A 102 18.65 13.55 -10.10
C HIS A 102 19.67 13.90 -9.01
N ALA A 103 19.50 13.36 -7.80
CA ALA A 103 20.48 13.53 -6.73
C ALA A 103 21.86 12.97 -7.11
N SER A 104 21.90 11.83 -7.80
CA SER A 104 23.15 11.19 -8.24
C SER A 104 23.84 12.00 -9.35
N GLN A 105 23.09 12.57 -10.29
CA GLN A 105 23.65 13.43 -11.34
C GLN A 105 24.27 14.71 -10.76
N ASN A 106 23.60 15.35 -9.79
CA ASN A 106 24.12 16.57 -9.16
C ASN A 106 25.40 16.29 -8.36
N LEU A 107 25.53 15.12 -7.74
CA LEU A 107 26.76 14.70 -7.05
C LEU A 107 27.92 14.40 -8.02
N ALA A 108 27.64 13.87 -9.21
CA ALA A 108 28.67 13.58 -10.22
C ALA A 108 29.24 14.83 -10.92
N THR A 109 28.58 15.99 -10.74
CA THR A 109 28.99 17.27 -11.34
C THR A 109 29.90 18.10 -10.41
N TYR A 110 30.16 17.63 -9.18
CA TYR A 110 31.08 18.23 -8.21
C TYR A 110 32.41 17.49 -8.17
#